data_AF-A0ABD5EYH9-F1
#
_entry.id   AF-A0ABD5EYH9-F1
#
_cell.length_a   1.000
_cell.length_b   1.000
_cell.length_c   1.000
_cell.angle_alpha   90.00
_cell.angle_beta   90.00
_cell.angle_gamma   90.00
#
_symmetry.space_group_name_H-M   'P 1'
#
loop_
_entity.id
_entity.type
_entity.pdbx_description
1 polymer ?
#
loop_
_entity_poly.entity_id
_entity_poly.type
_entity_poly.pdbx_seq_one_letter_code
_entity_poly.pdbx_strand_id
1 'polypeptide(L)'
;MPSPEIRPHIVTLLCRADFKLRSDTKTWSDRSGRPFTEAEQATALSATKDEFEEFGAQHQRYMEYLRTKEDSPDTLQTFLAPFMERLTEKNLGNAVELMTSDDRAELDRILRLVIEPALPFTPYTF
;
A
#
# COMPACT_ATOMS: atom_id res chain seq x y z
N MET A 1 32.79 -3.65 -0.22
CA MET A 1 32.19 -4.20 1.01
C MET A 1 31.09 -5.16 0.59
N PRO A 2 30.95 -6.34 1.21
CA PRO A 2 29.77 -7.18 0.96
C PRO A 2 28.52 -6.39 1.33
N SER A 3 27.47 -6.51 0.52
CA SER A 3 26.17 -5.93 0.85
C SER A 3 25.68 -6.57 2.16
N PRO A 4 25.17 -5.78 3.12
CA PRO A 4 24.66 -6.34 4.37
C PRO A 4 23.51 -7.30 4.05
N GLU A 5 23.57 -8.51 4.61
CA GLU A 5 22.54 -9.51 4.43
C GLU A 5 21.31 -9.12 5.25
N ILE A 6 20.30 -8.55 4.58
CA ILE A 6 19.03 -8.17 5.19
C ILE A 6 18.26 -9.45 5.52
N ARG A 7 17.89 -9.65 6.79
CA ARG A 7 17.09 -10.80 7.23
C ARG A 7 15.59 -10.52 7.06
N PRO A 8 14.88 -11.16 6.11
CA PRO A 8 13.49 -10.77 5.78
C PRO A 8 12.49 -11.01 6.92
N HIS A 9 12.76 -11.97 7.80
CA HIS A 9 11.91 -12.26 8.96
C HIS A 9 11.92 -11.12 10.00
N ILE A 10 13.03 -10.38 10.12
CA ILE A 10 13.12 -9.22 11.01
C ILE A 10 12.36 -8.04 10.41
N VAL A 11 12.55 -7.76 9.12
CA VAL A 11 11.78 -6.73 8.41
C VAL A 11 10.27 -7.02 8.50
N THR A 12 9.88 -8.28 8.35
CA THR A 12 8.48 -8.72 8.53
C THR A 12 7.96 -8.41 9.93
N LEU A 13 8.76 -8.65 10.99
CA LEU A 13 8.38 -8.30 12.37
C LEU A 13 8.26 -6.79 12.55
N LEU A 14 9.19 -6.00 12.01
CA LEU A 14 9.13 -4.54 12.05
C LEU A 14 7.87 -4.00 11.36
N CYS A 15 7.51 -4.55 10.20
CA CYS A 15 6.29 -4.16 9.49
C CYS A 15 5.00 -4.48 10.27
N ARG A 16 5.01 -5.56 11.05
CA ARG A 16 3.87 -5.97 11.88
C ARG A 16 3.76 -5.19 13.17
N ALA A 17 4.84 -4.64 13.68
CA ALA A 17 4.87 -3.89 14.93
C ALA A 17 4.02 -2.62 14.84
N ASP A 18 3.32 -2.30 15.93
CA ASP A 18 2.67 -1.00 16.14
C ASP A 18 3.59 0.01 16.85
N PHE A 19 4.78 -0.44 17.26
CA PHE A 19 5.80 0.29 18.02
C PHE A 19 5.28 0.94 19.32
N LYS A 20 4.12 0.50 19.83
CA LYS A 20 3.56 0.99 21.09
C LYS A 20 3.91 0.02 22.20
N LEU A 21 4.75 0.48 23.13
CA LEU A 21 5.09 -0.30 24.30
C LEU A 21 3.87 -0.44 25.21
N ARG A 22 3.45 -1.68 25.45
CA ARG A 22 2.36 -1.95 26.38
C ARG A 22 2.85 -1.92 27.82
N SER A 23 2.03 -1.38 28.71
CA SER A 23 2.36 -1.30 30.14
C SER A 23 2.32 -2.66 30.86
N ASP A 24 1.48 -3.58 30.38
CA ASP A 24 1.21 -4.90 30.95
C ASP A 24 2.33 -5.93 30.69
N THR A 25 2.82 -5.97 29.46
CA THR A 25 3.74 -6.99 28.93
C THR A 25 5.14 -6.43 28.68
N LYS A 26 5.29 -5.09 28.67
CA LYS A 26 6.54 -4.40 28.31
C LYS A 26 7.07 -4.78 26.92
N THR A 27 6.19 -5.23 26.03
CA THR A 27 6.49 -5.49 24.62
C THR A 27 5.66 -4.59 23.72
N TRP A 28 6.03 -4.52 22.45
CA TRP A 28 5.20 -3.92 21.41
C TRP A 28 3.98 -4.79 21.12
N SER A 29 2.98 -4.24 20.43
CA SER A 29 1.91 -5.06 19.85
C SER A 29 2.12 -5.23 18.36
N ASP A 30 1.47 -6.23 17.78
CA ASP A 30 1.21 -6.21 16.35
C ASP A 30 0.06 -5.26 16.00
N ARG A 31 -0.08 -4.93 14.72
CA ARG A 31 -1.18 -4.09 14.21
C ARG A 31 -2.58 -4.68 14.45
N SER A 32 -2.71 -5.95 14.84
CA SER A 32 -3.99 -6.56 15.25
C SER A 32 -4.28 -6.38 16.76
N GLY A 33 -3.31 -5.86 17.52
CA GLY A 33 -3.41 -5.64 18.96
C GLY A 33 -2.88 -6.78 19.82
N ARG A 34 -2.35 -7.86 19.21
CA ARG A 34 -1.71 -8.96 19.94
C ARG A 34 -0.36 -8.48 20.48
N PRO A 35 -0.05 -8.67 21.77
CA PRO A 35 1.30 -8.38 22.27
C PRO A 35 2.34 -9.27 21.59
N PHE A 36 3.52 -8.71 21.33
CA PHE A 36 4.68 -9.49 20.93
C PHE A 36 5.10 -10.41 22.08
N THR A 37 5.54 -11.61 21.71
CA THR A 37 6.32 -12.46 22.60
C THR A 37 7.68 -11.84 22.90
N GLU A 38 8.32 -12.25 23.99
CA GLU A 38 9.68 -11.79 24.31
C GLU A 38 10.68 -12.09 23.20
N ALA A 39 10.54 -13.25 22.54
CA ALA A 39 11.39 -13.65 21.41
C ALA A 39 11.16 -12.77 20.17
N GLU A 40 9.90 -12.44 19.84
CA GLU A 40 9.58 -11.50 18.75
C GLU A 40 10.16 -10.11 19.05
N GLN A 41 9.99 -9.63 20.29
CA GLN A 41 10.52 -8.34 20.73
C GLN A 41 12.05 -8.31 20.63
N ALA A 42 12.75 -9.32 21.18
CA ALA A 42 14.20 -9.41 21.14
C ALA A 42 14.72 -9.47 19.69
N THR A 43 14.03 -10.22 18.82
CA THR A 43 14.37 -10.31 17.40
C THR A 43 14.22 -8.96 16.71
N ALA A 44 13.09 -8.27 16.92
CA ALA A 44 12.85 -6.95 16.34
C ALA A 44 13.85 -5.89 16.86
N LEU A 45 14.24 -5.96 18.13
CA LEU A 45 15.26 -5.08 18.71
C LEU A 45 16.69 -5.40 18.22
N SER A 46 16.93 -6.59 17.68
CA SER A 46 18.22 -6.98 17.07
C SER A 46 18.38 -6.53 15.62
N ALA A 47 17.40 -5.77 15.09
CA ALA A 47 17.42 -5.28 13.73
C ALA A 47 18.63 -4.37 13.47
N THR A 48 19.29 -4.60 12.34
CA THR A 48 20.40 -3.74 11.88
C THR A 48 19.86 -2.43 11.30
N LYS A 49 20.76 -1.47 11.09
CA LYS A 49 20.41 -0.22 10.40
C LYS A 49 19.84 -0.49 9.00
N ASP A 50 20.45 -1.41 8.26
CA ASP A 50 20.03 -1.75 6.90
C ASP A 50 18.64 -2.41 6.88
N GLU A 51 18.30 -3.20 7.91
CA GLU A 51 16.96 -3.78 8.07
C GLU A 51 15.90 -2.74 8.42
N PHE A 52 16.26 -1.71 9.20
CA PHE A 52 15.39 -0.55 9.43
C PHE A 52 15.21 0.31 8.18
N GLU A 53 16.26 0.48 7.36
CA GLU A 53 16.17 1.16 6.07
C GLU A 53 15.25 0.41 5.10
N GLU A 54 15.36 -0.92 5.01
CA GLU A 54 14.45 -1.74 4.22
C GLU A 54 13.01 -1.65 4.73
N PHE A 55 12.79 -1.70 6.04
CA PHE A 55 11.46 -1.44 6.63
C PHE A 55 10.92 -0.06 6.20
N GLY A 56 11.76 0.98 6.24
CA GLY A 56 11.41 2.32 5.78
C GLY A 56 11.01 2.35 4.31
N ALA A 57 11.76 1.65 3.44
CA ALA A 57 11.45 1.53 2.02
C ALA A 57 10.11 0.81 1.77
N GLN A 58 9.85 -0.29 2.49
CA GLN A 58 8.57 -1.00 2.44
C GLN A 58 7.41 -0.10 2.86
N HIS A 59 7.57 0.64 3.96
CA HIS A 59 6.56 1.58 4.42
C HIS A 59 6.31 2.72 3.42
N GLN A 60 7.37 3.24 2.78
CA GLN A 60 7.25 4.28 1.77
C GLN A 60 6.43 3.80 0.57
N ARG A 61 6.73 2.62 0.00
CA ARG A 61 5.96 2.06 -1.13
C ARG A 61 4.49 1.87 -0.77
N TYR A 62 4.21 1.44 0.45
CA TYR A 62 2.82 1.32 0.93
C TYR A 62 2.12 2.68 1.01
N MET A 63 2.80 3.72 1.51
CA MET A 63 2.24 5.08 1.54
C MET A 63 2.03 5.65 0.14
N GLU A 64 2.90 5.36 -0.81
CA GLU A 64 2.74 5.75 -2.23
C GLU A 64 1.55 5.03 -2.87
N TYR A 65 1.37 3.74 -2.58
CA TYR A 65 0.17 3.00 -2.97
C TYR A 65 -1.11 3.64 -2.40
N LEU A 66 -1.13 3.95 -1.10
CA LEU A 66 -2.30 4.57 -0.47
C LEU A 66 -2.63 5.93 -1.08
N ARG A 67 -1.64 6.76 -1.36
CA ARG A 67 -1.83 8.04 -2.07
C ARG A 67 -2.42 7.84 -3.45
N THR A 68 -1.87 6.91 -4.23
CA THR A 68 -2.40 6.57 -5.56
C THR A 68 -3.88 6.13 -5.48
N LYS A 69 -4.24 5.39 -4.43
CA LYS A 69 -5.60 4.92 -4.16
C LYS A 69 -6.52 6.09 -3.77
N GLU A 70 -6.04 6.99 -2.92
CA GLU A 70 -6.75 8.21 -2.49
C GLU A 70 -7.01 9.16 -3.66
N ASP A 71 -6.02 9.34 -4.55
CA ASP A 71 -6.09 10.21 -5.74
C ASP A 71 -6.85 9.55 -6.92
N SER A 72 -7.24 8.29 -6.80
CA SER A 72 -7.87 7.53 -7.89
C SER A 72 -9.23 8.08 -8.37
N PRO A 73 -10.11 8.65 -7.52
CA PRO A 73 -11.36 9.27 -7.99
C PRO A 73 -11.13 10.50 -8.87
N ASP A 74 -10.17 11.35 -8.50
CA ASP A 74 -9.80 12.54 -9.28
C ASP A 74 -9.12 12.15 -10.60
N THR A 75 -8.29 11.09 -10.54
CA THR A 75 -7.70 10.48 -11.75
C THR A 75 -8.78 9.96 -12.68
N LEU A 76 -9.80 9.27 -12.16
CA LEU A 76 -10.95 8.79 -12.94
C LEU A 76 -11.72 9.95 -13.58
N GLN A 77 -11.99 11.02 -12.82
CA GLN A 77 -12.69 12.18 -13.34
C GLN A 77 -11.91 12.85 -14.48
N THR A 78 -10.61 13.06 -14.28
CA THR A 78 -9.71 13.67 -15.27
C THR A 78 -9.63 12.80 -16.53
N PHE A 79 -9.52 11.48 -16.36
CA PHE A 79 -9.49 10.53 -17.47
C PHE A 79 -10.79 10.54 -18.29
N LEU A 80 -11.95 10.62 -17.63
CA LEU A 80 -13.25 10.60 -18.30
C LEU A 80 -13.63 11.93 -18.96
N ALA A 81 -13.08 13.05 -18.49
CA ALA A 81 -13.49 14.39 -18.91
C ALA A 81 -13.49 14.60 -20.45
N PRO A 82 -12.44 14.22 -21.20
CA PRO A 82 -12.41 14.42 -22.66
C PRO A 82 -13.48 13.61 -23.41
N PHE A 83 -13.84 12.43 -22.91
CA PHE A 83 -14.90 11.61 -23.50
C PHE A 83 -16.27 12.23 -23.22
N MET A 84 -16.49 12.68 -21.98
CA MET A 84 -17.74 13.31 -21.55
C MET A 84 -18.01 14.64 -22.27
N GLU A 85 -16.98 15.39 -22.63
CA GLU A 85 -17.11 16.64 -23.39
C GLU A 85 -17.61 16.43 -24.82
N ARG A 86 -17.35 15.28 -25.42
CA ARG A 86 -17.77 14.92 -26.78
C ARG A 86 -19.21 14.41 -26.86
N LEU A 87 -19.83 14.11 -25.71
CA LEU A 87 -21.15 13.52 -25.64
C LEU A 87 -22.23 14.57 -25.43
N THR A 88 -23.32 14.47 -26.19
CA THR A 88 -24.55 15.23 -25.94
C THR A 88 -25.24 14.73 -24.66
N GLU A 89 -25.29 13.41 -24.47
CA GLU A 89 -25.78 12.77 -23.26
C GLU A 89 -24.59 12.20 -22.47
N LYS A 90 -24.27 12.86 -21.35
CA LYS A 90 -23.11 12.52 -20.50
C LYS A 90 -23.42 11.32 -19.63
N ASN A 91 -23.19 10.13 -20.17
CA ASN A 91 -23.26 8.88 -19.43
C ASN A 91 -22.00 8.04 -19.68
N LEU A 92 -21.65 7.17 -18.71
CA LEU A 92 -20.43 6.36 -18.81
C LEU A 92 -20.50 5.32 -19.94
N GLY A 93 -21.67 4.75 -20.22
CA GLY A 93 -21.84 3.76 -21.29
C GLY A 93 -21.48 4.33 -22.66
N ASN A 94 -22.02 5.50 -22.99
CA ASN A 94 -21.74 6.27 -24.19
C ASN A 94 -20.26 6.69 -24.25
N ALA A 95 -19.65 7.02 -23.11
CA ALA A 95 -18.22 7.36 -23.07
C ALA A 95 -17.36 6.14 -23.43
N VAL A 96 -17.72 4.95 -22.94
CA VAL A 96 -17.05 3.68 -23.27
C VAL A 96 -17.16 3.33 -24.76
N GLU A 97 -18.24 3.73 -25.43
CA GLU A 97 -18.38 3.56 -26.89
C GLU A 97 -17.36 4.40 -27.69
N LEU A 98 -16.91 5.53 -27.14
CA LEU A 98 -15.87 6.39 -27.75
C LEU A 98 -14.43 5.92 -27.47
N MET A 99 -14.25 5.00 -26.52
CA MET A 99 -12.95 4.53 -26.05
C MET A 99 -12.37 3.43 -26.94
N THR A 100 -11.06 3.51 -27.16
CA THR A 100 -10.28 2.42 -27.75
C THR A 100 -10.15 1.24 -26.76
N SER A 101 -9.61 0.12 -27.24
CA SER A 101 -9.29 -1.02 -26.36
C SER A 101 -8.29 -0.63 -25.26
N ASP A 102 -7.32 0.22 -25.56
CA ASP A 102 -6.31 0.68 -24.60
C ASP A 102 -6.94 1.61 -23.55
N ASP A 103 -7.82 2.53 -23.99
CA ASP A 103 -8.57 3.40 -23.07
C ASP A 103 -9.45 2.58 -22.11
N ARG A 104 -10.09 1.51 -22.61
CA ARG A 104 -10.91 0.62 -21.77
C ARG A 104 -10.06 -0.17 -20.78
N ALA A 105 -8.87 -0.60 -21.16
CA ALA A 105 -7.93 -1.26 -20.24
C ALA A 105 -7.46 -0.30 -19.15
N GLU A 106 -7.19 0.96 -19.50
CA GLU A 106 -6.82 1.99 -18.54
C GLU A 106 -8.00 2.36 -17.62
N LEU A 107 -9.21 2.48 -18.15
CA LEU A 107 -10.42 2.67 -17.37
C LEU A 107 -10.61 1.55 -16.34
N ASP A 108 -10.44 0.29 -16.75
CA ASP A 108 -10.53 -0.86 -15.85
C ASP A 108 -9.47 -0.80 -14.75
N ARG A 109 -8.23 -0.42 -15.09
CA ARG A 109 -7.13 -0.22 -14.12
C ARG A 109 -7.49 0.84 -13.08
N ILE A 110 -7.97 2.00 -13.50
CA ILE A 110 -8.36 3.10 -12.60
C ILE A 110 -9.57 2.70 -11.76
N LEU A 111 -10.57 2.05 -12.37
CA LEU A 111 -11.77 1.60 -11.65
C LEU A 111 -11.41 0.61 -10.54
N ARG A 112 -10.51 -0.35 -10.79
CA ARG A 112 -10.03 -1.26 -9.74
C ARG A 112 -9.43 -0.50 -8.55
N LEU A 113 -8.60 0.53 -8.82
CA LEU A 113 -8.06 1.39 -7.76
C LEU A 113 -9.16 2.11 -6.98
N VAL A 114 -10.24 2.56 -7.64
CA VAL A 114 -11.36 3.24 -6.97
C VAL A 114 -12.20 2.26 -6.14
N ILE A 115 -12.60 1.13 -6.72
CA ILE A 115 -13.63 0.25 -6.13
C ILE A 115 -13.08 -0.77 -5.13
N GLU A 116 -11.85 -1.27 -5.34
CA GLU A 116 -11.31 -2.32 -4.48
C GLU A 116 -10.90 -1.73 -3.12
N PRO A 117 -11.11 -2.44 -2.01
CA PRO A 117 -10.61 -1.98 -0.72
C PRO A 117 -9.07 -1.85 -0.75
N ALA A 118 -8.53 -0.88 -0.02
CA ALA A 118 -7.09 -0.75 0.11
C ALA A 118 -6.50 -2.04 0.72
N LEU A 119 -5.45 -2.57 0.10
CA LEU A 119 -4.74 -3.72 0.63
C LEU A 119 -4.11 -3.36 1.98
N PRO A 120 -4.10 -4.29 2.96
CA PRO A 120 -3.40 -4.06 4.22
C PRO A 120 -1.89 -4.00 3.98
N PHE A 121 -1.17 -3.27 4.84
CA PHE A 121 0.29 -3.26 4.80
C PHE A 121 0.85 -4.66 5.03
N THR A 122 1.34 -5.26 3.96
CA THR A 122 1.89 -6.61 3.92
C THR A 122 3.34 -6.51 3.42
N PRO A 123 4.31 -7.06 4.15
CA PRO A 123 5.73 -6.98 3.76
C PRO A 123 5.95 -7.56 2.36
N TYR A 124 6.80 -6.91 1.57
CA TYR A 124 7.21 -7.35 0.23
C TYR A 124 6.07 -7.50 -0.79
N THR A 125 4.95 -6.79 -0.56
CA THR A 125 3.79 -6.80 -1.47
C THR A 125 3.75 -5.61 -2.43
N PHE A 126 4.38 -4.48 -2.05
CA PHE A 126 4.32 -3.20 -2.76
C PHE A 126 5.69 -2.79 -3.34
#